data_AF-A9LS54-F1
#
_entry.id   AF-A9LS54-F1
#
_cell.length_a   1.000
_cell.length_b   1.000
_cell.length_c   1.000
_cell.angle_alpha   90.00
_cell.angle_beta   90.00
_cell.angle_gamma   90.00
#
_symmetry.space_group_name_H-M   'P 1'
#
loop_
_entity.id
_entity.type
_entity.pdbx_description
1 polymer ?
#
loop_
_entity_poly.entity_id
_entity_poly.type
_entity_poly.pdbx_seq_one_letter_code
_entity_poly.pdbx_strand_id
1 'polypeptide(L)'
;TPVAQMVEDAIDGDRLKHLIQTPSGCGEQNMIGMTPTVIAVHYLDSTEQWEKFGLEKRQEALELIKKGYTQQLAFRQKNSAFAAFQDRLSSTWLTAYVVKVFAMAANLIAIDSQVLCGAVKWLILEKQKPDGVFEENGPVIHQEMIGGFKNTEEKDVSLTAFVLIALQEAKDICEPQVNSLLRSINKARDFLADYYLELKRPYTVAIAGYALALSDKLDEPFLNKLLSTAKERNRWEEPGQKLYNVEATSYALLALLVVKDFDSVPPIVRWLNEQRYYGGGYGSTQATFMVFQALAQYQKDVPDHKDLNLDVSIHLPSRSAPVRHRILWESAS
;
A
#
# COMPACT_ATOMS: atom_id res chain seq x y z
N THR A 1 -4.74 -20.93 0.38
CA THR A 1 -3.63 -21.59 1.08
C THR A 1 -3.83 -21.46 2.58
N PRO A 2 -3.15 -22.24 3.45
CA PRO A 2 -3.21 -22.02 4.89
C PRO A 2 -2.83 -20.59 5.29
N VAL A 3 -2.00 -19.91 4.48
CA VAL A 3 -1.60 -18.52 4.70
C VAL A 3 -2.70 -17.54 4.29
N ALA A 4 -3.43 -17.77 3.19
CA ALA A 4 -4.62 -16.99 2.81
C ALA A 4 -5.72 -17.10 3.88
N GLN A 5 -6.02 -18.32 4.33
CA GLN A 5 -6.96 -18.54 5.41
C GLN A 5 -6.47 -17.93 6.73
N MET A 6 -5.16 -18.00 7.04
CA MET A 6 -4.58 -17.27 8.17
C MET A 6 -4.70 -15.75 8.04
N VAL A 7 -4.62 -15.16 6.84
CA VAL A 7 -4.82 -13.72 6.64
C VAL A 7 -6.28 -13.35 6.89
N GLU A 8 -7.21 -14.16 6.36
CA GLU A 8 -8.65 -13.97 6.58
C GLU A 8 -9.02 -14.11 8.07
N ASP A 9 -8.50 -15.14 8.75
CA ASP A 9 -8.75 -15.40 10.17
C ASP A 9 -7.98 -14.43 11.11
N ALA A 10 -6.78 -13.98 10.71
CA ALA A 10 -5.99 -13.05 11.52
C ALA A 10 -6.55 -11.63 11.48
N ILE A 11 -7.15 -11.25 10.35
CA ILE A 11 -7.80 -9.96 10.13
C ILE A 11 -9.30 -10.20 9.96
N ASP A 12 -9.90 -10.66 11.05
CA ASP A 12 -11.35 -10.61 11.24
C ASP A 12 -11.83 -9.17 11.04
N GLY A 13 -12.84 -8.99 10.18
CA GLY A 13 -13.48 -7.69 9.96
C GLY A 13 -13.82 -6.96 11.27
N ASP A 14 -14.15 -7.67 12.35
CA ASP A 14 -14.40 -7.07 13.65
C ASP A 14 -13.23 -6.24 14.19
N ARG A 15 -12.00 -6.62 13.84
CA ARG A 15 -10.76 -5.88 14.17
C ARG A 15 -10.53 -4.65 13.30
N LEU A 16 -11.33 -4.43 12.26
CA LEU A 16 -11.23 -3.26 11.38
C LEU A 16 -12.28 -2.19 11.69
N LYS A 17 -13.20 -2.44 12.64
CA LYS A 17 -14.27 -1.50 13.02
C LYS A 17 -13.72 -0.12 13.41
N HIS A 18 -12.57 -0.06 14.09
CA HIS A 18 -11.95 1.21 14.51
C HIS A 18 -11.26 1.98 13.38
N LEU A 19 -11.10 1.38 12.20
CA LEU A 19 -10.57 2.04 11.01
C LEU A 19 -11.65 2.81 10.26
N ILE A 20 -12.93 2.54 10.53
CA ILE A 20 -14.04 3.34 9.99
C ILE A 20 -14.12 4.63 10.81
N GLN A 21 -13.43 5.66 10.33
CA GLN A 21 -13.26 6.93 11.03
C GLN A 21 -13.92 8.07 10.26
N THR A 22 -14.38 9.07 11.02
CA THR A 22 -14.87 10.31 10.42
C THR A 22 -13.70 11.23 10.11
N PRO A 23 -13.44 11.57 8.84
CA PRO A 23 -12.39 12.51 8.48
C PRO A 23 -12.71 13.93 8.98
N SER A 24 -11.68 14.66 9.40
CA SER A 24 -11.79 16.01 9.95
C SER A 24 -10.43 16.71 9.97
N GLY A 25 -10.44 18.01 10.31
CA GLY A 25 -9.21 18.80 10.48
C GLY A 25 -8.73 19.45 9.19
N CYS A 26 -7.42 19.72 9.14
CA CYS A 26 -6.75 20.32 7.99
C CYS A 26 -6.52 19.31 6.85
N GLY A 27 -5.98 19.73 5.70
CA GLY A 27 -5.79 18.85 4.53
C GLY A 27 -4.94 17.60 4.78
N GLU A 28 -4.04 17.63 5.78
CA GLU A 28 -3.26 16.47 6.21
C GLU A 28 -4.06 15.56 7.13
N GLN A 29 -4.68 16.13 8.18
CA GLN A 29 -5.49 15.39 9.16
C GLN A 29 -6.72 14.74 8.54
N ASN A 30 -7.32 15.42 7.55
CA ASN A 30 -8.45 14.89 6.81
C ASN A 30 -8.06 13.60 6.07
N MET A 31 -6.88 13.58 5.44
CA MET A 31 -6.34 12.36 4.83
C MET A 31 -5.98 11.30 5.87
N ILE A 32 -5.43 11.68 7.03
CA ILE A 32 -5.16 10.73 8.14
C ILE A 32 -6.45 10.01 8.56
N GLY A 33 -7.59 10.71 8.62
CA GLY A 33 -8.88 10.10 8.97
C GLY A 33 -9.57 9.37 7.81
N MET A 34 -9.37 9.80 6.56
CA MET A 34 -10.01 9.20 5.38
C MET A 34 -9.33 7.88 4.98
N THR A 35 -8.00 7.83 5.04
CA THR A 35 -7.18 6.70 4.59
C THR A 35 -7.59 5.36 5.22
N PRO A 36 -7.74 5.24 6.57
CA PRO A 36 -8.15 3.99 7.21
C PRO A 36 -9.49 3.46 6.70
N THR A 37 -10.46 4.35 6.47
CA THR A 37 -11.78 3.96 5.97
C THR A 37 -11.71 3.48 4.52
N VAL A 38 -10.96 4.17 3.65
CA VAL A 38 -10.77 3.76 2.24
C VAL A 38 -10.14 2.37 2.17
N ILE A 39 -9.05 2.15 2.91
CA ILE A 39 -8.32 0.88 2.83
C ILE A 39 -9.08 -0.28 3.49
N ALA A 40 -9.84 -0.01 4.56
CA ALA A 40 -10.69 -1.02 5.18
C ALA A 40 -11.79 -1.48 4.22
N VAL A 41 -12.46 -0.55 3.53
CA VAL A 41 -13.47 -0.90 2.50
C VAL A 41 -12.82 -1.69 1.36
N HIS A 42 -11.67 -1.24 0.87
CA HIS A 42 -10.94 -1.96 -0.18
C HIS A 42 -10.55 -3.39 0.22
N TYR A 43 -10.09 -3.58 1.46
CA TYR A 43 -9.73 -4.90 1.99
C TYR A 43 -10.95 -5.82 2.14
N LEU A 44 -12.04 -5.30 2.73
CA LEU A 44 -13.28 -6.07 2.91
C LEU A 44 -13.96 -6.42 1.59
N ASP A 45 -13.93 -5.52 0.60
CA ASP A 45 -14.39 -5.79 -0.77
C ASP A 45 -13.53 -6.90 -1.42
N SER A 46 -12.21 -6.87 -1.22
CA SER A 46 -11.28 -7.84 -1.84
C SER A 46 -11.31 -9.22 -1.18
N THR A 47 -11.71 -9.30 0.09
CA THR A 47 -11.79 -10.56 0.85
C THR A 47 -13.21 -11.07 1.04
N GLU A 48 -14.22 -10.39 0.46
CA GLU A 48 -15.64 -10.75 0.55
C GLU A 48 -16.17 -10.88 2.00
N GLN A 49 -15.55 -10.18 2.96
CA GLN A 49 -15.84 -10.32 4.41
C GLN A 49 -16.99 -9.43 4.93
N TRP A 50 -17.79 -8.81 4.05
CA TRP A 50 -18.88 -7.91 4.47
C TRP A 50 -20.00 -8.61 5.23
N GLU A 51 -20.27 -9.89 4.96
CA GLU A 51 -21.29 -10.65 5.69
C GLU A 51 -20.92 -10.81 7.18
N LYS A 52 -19.65 -11.06 7.46
CA LYS A 52 -19.11 -11.14 8.83
C LYS A 52 -19.08 -9.77 9.51
N PHE A 53 -18.75 -8.71 8.76
CA PHE A 53 -18.62 -7.34 9.28
C PHE A 53 -19.96 -6.62 9.54
N GLY A 54 -20.96 -6.90 8.71
CA GLY A 54 -22.27 -6.23 8.64
C GLY A 54 -22.46 -5.50 7.31
N LEU A 55 -23.39 -5.97 6.48
CA LEU A 55 -23.63 -5.48 5.11
C LEU A 55 -24.00 -3.99 5.09
N GLU A 56 -24.81 -3.55 6.06
CA GLU A 56 -25.23 -2.15 6.21
C GLU A 56 -24.06 -1.17 6.41
N LYS A 57 -22.96 -1.61 7.03
CA LYS A 57 -21.81 -0.75 7.33
C LYS A 57 -21.01 -0.36 6.10
N ARG A 58 -21.13 -1.12 4.99
CA ARG A 58 -20.47 -0.77 3.73
C ARG A 58 -20.97 0.59 3.24
N GLN A 59 -22.28 0.81 3.26
CA GLN A 59 -22.86 2.07 2.80
C GLN A 59 -22.45 3.24 3.71
N GLU A 60 -22.43 3.03 5.03
CA GLU A 60 -21.96 4.04 5.99
C GLU A 60 -20.50 4.44 5.74
N ALA A 61 -19.63 3.46 5.51
CA ALA A 61 -18.23 3.70 5.18
C ALA A 61 -18.08 4.48 3.86
N LEU A 62 -18.87 4.16 2.82
CA LEU A 62 -18.87 4.92 1.56
C LEU A 62 -19.29 6.38 1.76
N GLU A 63 -20.27 6.67 2.61
CA GLU A 63 -20.65 8.05 2.93
C GLU A 63 -19.55 8.81 3.68
N LEU A 64 -18.80 8.13 4.57
CA LEU A 64 -17.62 8.72 5.22
C LEU A 64 -16.51 9.02 4.22
N ILE A 65 -16.27 8.14 3.23
CA ILE A 65 -15.29 8.36 2.16
C ILE A 65 -15.73 9.56 1.30
N LYS A 66 -17.01 9.66 0.91
CA LYS A 66 -17.53 10.82 0.16
C LYS A 66 -17.39 12.12 0.94
N LYS A 67 -17.66 12.09 2.25
CA LYS A 67 -17.47 13.23 3.14
C LYS A 67 -16.00 13.66 3.19
N GLY A 68 -15.08 12.72 3.39
CA GLY A 68 -13.64 12.97 3.39
C GLY A 68 -13.12 13.54 2.08
N TYR A 69 -13.59 13.00 0.95
CA TYR A 69 -13.30 13.53 -0.39
C TYR A 69 -13.76 14.99 -0.51
N THR A 70 -15.02 15.27 -0.16
CA THR A 70 -15.59 16.63 -0.23
C THR A 70 -14.81 17.61 0.65
N GLN A 71 -14.43 17.21 1.87
CA GLN A 71 -13.61 18.01 2.78
C GLN A 71 -12.20 18.22 2.22
N GLN A 72 -11.60 17.21 1.59
CA GLN A 72 -10.26 17.33 1.02
C GLN A 72 -10.20 18.35 -0.11
N LEU A 73 -11.27 18.48 -0.90
CA LEU A 73 -11.36 19.51 -1.95
C LEU A 73 -11.25 20.94 -1.41
N ALA A 74 -11.61 21.17 -0.14
CA ALA A 74 -11.43 22.48 0.50
C ALA A 74 -9.96 22.86 0.71
N PHE A 75 -9.03 21.91 0.57
CA PHE A 75 -7.57 22.12 0.66
C PHE A 75 -6.86 21.99 -0.70
N ARG A 76 -7.63 21.78 -1.77
CA ARG A 76 -7.13 21.88 -3.14
C ARG A 76 -6.86 23.35 -3.47
N GLN A 77 -5.64 23.65 -3.89
CA GLN A 77 -5.24 24.99 -4.30
C GLN A 77 -5.57 25.24 -5.77
N LYS A 78 -5.47 26.51 -6.22
CA LYS A 78 -5.77 26.92 -7.60
C LYS A 78 -4.91 26.20 -8.65
N ASN A 79 -3.69 25.81 -8.29
CA ASN A 79 -2.77 25.02 -9.12
C ASN A 79 -3.09 23.51 -9.13
N SER A 80 -4.21 23.09 -8.52
CA SER A 80 -4.64 21.69 -8.31
C SER A 80 -3.80 20.86 -7.35
N ALA A 81 -2.83 21.46 -6.66
CA ALA A 81 -2.05 20.80 -5.63
C ALA A 81 -2.75 20.86 -4.26
N PHE A 82 -2.20 20.14 -3.28
CA PHE A 82 -2.73 20.08 -1.92
C PHE A 82 -1.71 20.55 -0.88
N ALA A 83 -2.23 21.11 0.20
CA ALA A 83 -1.47 21.52 1.39
C ALA A 83 -2.32 21.28 2.65
N ALA A 84 -1.71 21.41 3.84
CA ALA A 84 -2.47 21.38 5.09
C ALA A 84 -3.52 22.51 5.15
N PHE A 85 -3.15 23.71 4.70
CA PHE A 85 -3.98 24.91 4.70
C PHE A 85 -3.83 25.64 3.36
N GLN A 86 -4.85 26.41 2.97
CA GLN A 86 -4.89 27.11 1.67
C GLN A 86 -3.77 28.15 1.50
N ASP A 87 -3.27 28.73 2.59
CA ASP A 87 -2.23 29.75 2.63
C ASP A 87 -0.80 29.18 2.71
N ARG A 88 -0.64 27.86 2.88
CA ARG A 88 0.66 27.20 2.91
C ARG A 88 1.13 26.85 1.50
N LEU A 89 2.44 26.74 1.30
CA LEU A 89 2.99 26.16 0.06
C LEU A 89 2.45 24.74 -0.17
N SER A 90 2.18 24.41 -1.43
CA SER A 90 1.74 23.06 -1.82
C SER A 90 2.80 22.01 -1.49
N SER A 91 2.40 20.90 -0.90
CA SER A 91 3.28 19.76 -0.60
C SER A 91 3.29 18.77 -1.75
N THR A 92 4.49 18.42 -2.22
CA THR A 92 4.65 17.37 -3.24
C THR A 92 4.20 16.02 -2.70
N TRP A 93 4.66 15.68 -1.49
CA TRP A 93 4.32 14.42 -0.85
C TRP A 93 2.82 14.30 -0.58
N LEU A 94 2.17 15.34 0.00
CA LEU A 94 0.73 15.29 0.26
C LEU A 94 -0.07 15.21 -1.03
N THR A 95 0.33 15.95 -2.07
CA THR A 95 -0.36 15.92 -3.36
C THR A 95 -0.29 14.53 -3.99
N ALA A 96 0.88 13.88 -3.97
CA ALA A 96 1.03 12.50 -4.43
C ALA A 96 0.23 11.51 -3.56
N TYR A 97 0.20 11.71 -2.25
CA TYR A 97 -0.59 10.87 -1.35
C TYR A 97 -2.10 10.99 -1.62
N VAL A 98 -2.60 12.20 -1.87
CA VAL A 98 -3.99 12.42 -2.27
C VAL A 98 -4.29 11.74 -3.60
N VAL A 99 -3.39 11.85 -4.59
CA VAL A 99 -3.53 11.14 -5.88
C VAL A 99 -3.65 9.64 -5.67
N LYS A 100 -2.77 9.05 -4.85
CA LYS A 100 -2.78 7.62 -4.52
C LYS A 100 -4.13 7.19 -3.90
N VAL A 101 -4.55 7.85 -2.83
CA VAL A 101 -5.79 7.51 -2.12
C VAL A 101 -7.02 7.74 -2.99
N PHE A 102 -7.05 8.81 -3.79
CA PHE A 102 -8.17 9.09 -4.70
C PHE A 102 -8.24 8.10 -5.86
N ALA A 103 -7.10 7.65 -6.40
CA ALA A 103 -7.08 6.61 -7.41
C ALA A 103 -7.67 5.29 -6.88
N MET A 104 -7.30 4.89 -5.65
CA MET A 104 -7.91 3.73 -4.98
C MET A 104 -9.41 3.94 -4.73
N ALA A 105 -9.80 5.11 -4.22
CA ALA A 105 -11.19 5.44 -3.91
C ALA A 105 -12.08 5.60 -5.14
N ALA A 106 -11.53 5.79 -6.34
CA ALA A 106 -12.28 5.92 -7.59
C ALA A 106 -13.08 4.65 -7.94
N ASN A 107 -12.69 3.48 -7.40
CA ASN A 107 -13.46 2.24 -7.52
C ASN A 107 -14.62 2.14 -6.51
N LEU A 108 -14.68 3.03 -5.52
CA LEU A 108 -15.62 3.00 -4.40
C LEU A 108 -16.65 4.15 -4.49
N ILE A 109 -16.20 5.34 -4.89
CA ILE A 109 -17.00 6.55 -4.99
C ILE A 109 -16.70 7.31 -6.28
N ALA A 110 -17.59 8.21 -6.68
CA ALA A 110 -17.35 9.10 -7.82
C ALA A 110 -16.26 10.14 -7.46
N ILE A 111 -15.10 10.03 -8.11
CA ILE A 111 -14.01 11.00 -8.02
C ILE A 111 -13.98 11.84 -9.31
N ASP A 112 -13.95 13.16 -9.18
CA ASP A 112 -13.76 14.05 -10.33
C ASP A 112 -12.36 13.85 -10.94
N SER A 113 -12.33 13.37 -12.18
CA SER A 113 -11.09 13.11 -12.91
C SER A 113 -10.29 14.39 -13.20
N GLN A 114 -10.93 15.57 -13.28
CA GLN A 114 -10.24 16.85 -13.43
C GLN A 114 -9.47 17.23 -12.16
N VAL A 115 -9.98 16.86 -10.98
CA VAL A 115 -9.27 17.05 -9.71
C VAL A 115 -8.05 16.15 -9.68
N LEU A 116 -8.24 14.84 -9.93
CA LEU A 116 -7.18 13.84 -9.86
C LEU A 116 -6.08 14.12 -10.88
N CYS A 117 -6.45 14.29 -12.15
CA CYS A 117 -5.49 14.49 -13.23
C CYS A 117 -4.88 15.90 -13.24
N GLY A 118 -5.56 16.89 -12.65
CA GLY A 118 -4.98 18.20 -12.37
C GLY A 118 -3.82 18.11 -11.37
N ALA A 119 -3.97 17.33 -10.30
CA ALA A 119 -2.91 17.09 -9.33
C ALA A 119 -1.74 16.29 -9.93
N VAL A 120 -2.03 15.26 -10.73
CA VAL A 120 -1.03 14.51 -11.51
C VAL A 120 -0.25 15.43 -12.43
N LYS A 121 -0.93 16.29 -13.20
CA LYS A 121 -0.29 17.24 -14.10
C LYS A 121 0.61 18.21 -13.35
N TRP A 122 0.17 18.71 -12.19
CA TRP A 122 0.98 19.59 -11.35
C TRP A 122 2.26 18.90 -10.83
N LEU A 123 2.17 17.66 -10.34
CA LEU A 123 3.35 16.89 -9.91
C LEU A 123 4.38 16.81 -11.03
N ILE A 124 3.94 16.47 -12.25
CA ILE A 124 4.82 16.30 -13.40
C ILE A 124 5.47 17.63 -13.83
N LEU A 125 4.68 18.68 -13.98
CA LEU A 125 5.15 19.93 -14.56
C LEU A 125 5.94 20.80 -13.57
N GLU A 126 5.55 20.79 -12.30
CA GLU A 126 6.09 21.72 -11.31
C GLU A 126 7.08 21.06 -10.35
N LYS A 127 7.05 19.72 -10.21
CA LYS A 127 7.81 18.99 -9.18
C LYS A 127 8.77 17.94 -9.71
N GLN A 128 8.67 17.53 -10.98
CA GLN A 128 9.65 16.64 -11.59
C GLN A 128 10.80 17.42 -12.21
N LYS A 129 12.02 17.15 -11.78
CA LYS A 129 13.24 17.64 -12.40
C LYS A 129 13.52 16.97 -13.76
N PRO A 130 14.39 17.55 -14.60
CA PRO A 130 14.74 16.97 -15.90
C PRO A 130 15.29 15.53 -15.83
N ASP A 131 16.01 15.22 -14.75
CA ASP A 131 16.62 13.93 -14.42
C ASP A 131 15.64 12.90 -13.86
N GLY A 132 14.37 13.27 -13.64
CA GLY A 132 13.31 12.37 -13.19
C GLY A 132 13.00 12.44 -11.70
N VAL A 133 13.83 13.12 -10.90
CA VAL A 133 13.64 13.29 -9.45
C VAL A 133 12.42 14.14 -9.17
N PHE A 134 11.62 13.77 -8.15
CA PHE A 134 10.60 14.65 -7.58
C PHE A 134 11.11 15.39 -6.35
N GLU A 135 10.88 16.70 -6.28
CA GLU A 135 11.31 17.54 -5.15
C GLU A 135 10.17 17.94 -4.22
N GLU A 136 10.45 18.01 -2.91
CA GLU A 136 9.53 18.54 -1.91
C GLU A 136 9.91 19.97 -1.50
N ASN A 137 9.03 20.92 -1.80
CA ASN A 137 9.22 22.35 -1.53
C ASN A 137 8.26 22.89 -0.45
N GLY A 138 7.29 22.09 -0.01
CA GLY A 138 6.30 22.45 1.00
C GLY A 138 6.08 21.26 1.93
N PRO A 139 7.05 20.91 2.82
CA PRO A 139 6.93 19.73 3.66
C PRO A 139 5.66 19.78 4.52
N VAL A 140 5.07 18.61 4.75
CA VAL A 140 3.88 18.45 5.60
C VAL A 140 4.14 18.91 7.04
N ILE A 141 3.08 19.28 7.76
CA ILE A 141 3.16 19.63 9.18
C ILE A 141 3.27 18.34 10.01
N HIS A 142 2.42 17.37 9.71
CA HIS A 142 2.34 16.07 10.36
C HIS A 142 3.41 15.13 9.82
N GLN A 143 4.68 15.36 10.18
CA GLN A 143 5.83 14.56 9.75
C GLN A 143 5.72 13.07 10.13
N GLU A 144 4.84 12.70 11.03
CA GLU A 144 4.52 11.32 11.38
C GLU A 144 3.69 10.60 10.31
N MET A 145 3.01 11.33 9.42
CA MET A 145 2.13 10.74 8.39
C MET A 145 2.89 10.24 7.15
N ILE A 146 4.19 10.54 7.06
CA ILE A 146 5.05 10.23 5.89
C ILE A 146 5.79 8.89 6.01
N GLY A 147 5.66 8.20 7.14
CA GLY A 147 6.27 6.88 7.34
C GLY A 147 7.80 6.90 7.31
N GLY A 148 8.41 5.86 6.74
CA GLY A 148 9.87 5.70 6.69
C GLY A 148 10.62 6.75 5.85
N PHE A 149 9.90 7.61 5.13
CA PHE A 149 10.43 8.78 4.42
C PHE A 149 11.02 9.85 5.36
N LYS A 150 10.72 9.83 6.65
CA LYS A 150 11.23 10.82 7.63
C LYS A 150 12.75 10.84 7.75
N ASN A 151 13.43 9.74 7.45
CA ASN A 151 14.89 9.69 7.48
C ASN A 151 15.47 10.36 6.22
N THR A 152 16.44 11.26 6.43
CA THR A 152 17.04 12.12 5.39
C THR A 152 17.96 11.36 4.44
N GLU A 153 18.42 10.17 4.81
CA GLU A 153 19.21 9.32 3.92
C GLU A 153 18.35 8.77 2.78
N GLU A 154 18.81 8.94 1.54
CA GLU A 154 18.14 8.46 0.32
C GLU A 154 16.73 9.06 0.11
N LYS A 155 16.52 10.27 0.64
CA LYS A 155 15.24 11.00 0.59
C LYS A 155 14.70 11.15 -0.84
N ASP A 156 15.56 11.54 -1.78
CA ASP A 156 15.13 11.80 -3.16
C ASP A 156 14.65 10.53 -3.85
N VAL A 157 15.28 9.38 -3.57
CA VAL A 157 14.86 8.07 -4.05
C VAL A 157 13.51 7.67 -3.43
N SER A 158 13.38 7.80 -2.12
CA SER A 158 12.13 7.46 -1.41
C SER A 158 10.94 8.32 -1.89
N LEU A 159 11.13 9.64 -2.05
CA LEU A 159 10.09 10.53 -2.55
C LEU A 159 9.74 10.22 -4.01
N THR A 160 10.75 10.04 -4.86
CA THR A 160 10.54 9.75 -6.29
C THR A 160 9.82 8.42 -6.47
N ALA A 161 10.18 7.38 -5.71
CA ALA A 161 9.47 6.10 -5.69
C ALA A 161 8.02 6.26 -5.23
N PHE A 162 7.78 7.01 -4.14
CA PHE A 162 6.44 7.26 -3.63
C PHE A 162 5.55 7.99 -4.64
N VAL A 163 6.07 9.04 -5.30
CA VAL A 163 5.34 9.77 -6.35
C VAL A 163 5.10 8.87 -7.56
N LEU A 164 6.10 8.08 -7.98
CA LEU A 164 5.96 7.15 -9.09
C LEU A 164 4.84 6.13 -8.85
N ILE A 165 4.76 5.56 -7.64
CA ILE A 165 3.66 4.65 -7.25
C ILE A 165 2.31 5.35 -7.39
N ALA A 166 2.16 6.58 -6.89
CA ALA A 166 0.92 7.33 -7.00
C ALA A 166 0.54 7.62 -8.47
N LEU A 167 1.52 7.96 -9.31
CA LEU A 167 1.30 8.17 -10.75
C LEU A 167 0.88 6.89 -11.47
N GLN A 168 1.45 5.74 -11.08
CA GLN A 168 1.09 4.43 -11.63
C GLN A 168 -0.32 4.01 -11.21
N GLU A 169 -0.70 4.20 -9.94
CA GLU A 169 -2.07 3.89 -9.47
C GLU A 169 -3.14 4.77 -10.15
N ALA A 170 -2.80 6.01 -10.52
CA ALA A 170 -3.70 6.92 -11.24
C ALA A 170 -3.60 6.83 -12.77
N LYS A 171 -2.74 5.93 -13.31
CA LYS A 171 -2.38 5.89 -14.73
C LYS A 171 -3.60 5.71 -15.63
N ASP A 172 -4.40 4.69 -15.37
CA ASP A 172 -5.53 4.34 -16.23
C ASP A 172 -6.61 5.44 -16.29
N ILE A 173 -6.74 6.23 -15.22
CA ILE A 173 -7.70 7.34 -15.14
C ILE A 173 -7.17 8.59 -15.88
N CYS A 174 -5.87 8.83 -15.82
CA CYS A 174 -5.26 10.09 -16.26
C CYS A 174 -4.48 10.02 -17.58
N GLU A 175 -4.19 8.83 -18.10
CA GLU A 175 -3.53 8.64 -19.40
C GLU A 175 -4.25 9.38 -20.54
N PRO A 176 -5.59 9.38 -20.65
CA PRO A 176 -6.28 10.14 -21.70
C PRO A 176 -6.20 11.66 -21.56
N GLN A 177 -5.85 12.17 -20.37
CA GLN A 177 -5.89 13.60 -20.05
C GLN A 177 -4.49 14.24 -19.93
N VAL A 178 -3.47 13.43 -19.63
CA VAL A 178 -2.12 13.90 -19.32
C VAL A 178 -1.10 13.22 -20.24
N ASN A 179 -0.90 13.79 -21.42
CA ASN A 179 0.02 13.24 -22.44
C ASN A 179 1.47 13.07 -21.95
N SER A 180 1.91 13.83 -20.94
CA SER A 180 3.25 13.74 -20.36
C SER A 180 3.41 12.63 -19.32
N LEU A 181 2.33 11.94 -18.93
CA LEU A 181 2.31 10.98 -17.82
C LEU A 181 3.28 9.81 -18.05
N LEU A 182 3.18 9.13 -19.19
CA LEU A 182 4.04 7.98 -19.49
C LEU A 182 5.52 8.40 -19.56
N ARG A 183 5.81 9.58 -20.12
CA ARG A 183 7.19 10.13 -20.14
C ARG A 183 7.70 10.43 -18.74
N SER A 184 6.87 11.02 -17.87
CA SER A 184 7.21 11.29 -16.48
C SER A 184 7.50 10.01 -15.71
N ILE A 185 6.67 8.99 -15.88
CA ILE A 185 6.83 7.66 -15.27
C ILE A 185 8.17 7.05 -15.69
N ASN A 186 8.48 7.06 -17.00
CA ASN A 186 9.74 6.52 -17.50
C ASN A 186 10.97 7.25 -16.92
N LYS A 187 10.94 8.58 -16.83
CA LYS A 187 12.06 9.33 -16.23
C LYS A 187 12.29 8.98 -14.76
N ALA A 188 11.21 8.92 -13.97
CA ALA A 188 11.32 8.56 -12.55
C ALA A 188 11.79 7.11 -12.38
N ARG A 189 11.30 6.19 -13.21
CA ARG A 189 11.75 4.80 -13.26
C ARG A 189 13.25 4.71 -13.57
N ASP A 190 13.72 5.44 -14.58
CA ASP A 190 15.12 5.40 -15.01
C ASP A 190 16.03 5.95 -13.91
N PHE A 191 15.65 7.08 -13.29
CA PHE A 191 16.34 7.59 -12.09
C PHE A 191 16.42 6.54 -10.98
N LEU A 192 15.29 5.91 -10.60
CA LEU A 192 15.31 4.90 -9.54
C LEU A 192 16.21 3.71 -9.90
N ALA A 193 16.18 3.25 -11.16
CA ALA A 193 16.99 2.15 -11.63
C ALA A 193 18.49 2.44 -11.53
N ASP A 194 18.92 3.66 -11.87
CA ASP A 194 20.33 4.06 -11.84
C ASP A 194 20.93 4.03 -10.43
N TYR A 195 20.14 4.35 -9.39
CA TYR A 195 20.59 4.38 -8.00
C TYR A 195 20.24 3.12 -7.19
N TYR A 196 19.42 2.21 -7.73
CA TYR A 196 18.80 1.12 -6.97
C TYR A 196 19.80 0.18 -6.27
N LEU A 197 20.87 -0.20 -6.97
CA LEU A 197 21.86 -1.15 -6.44
C LEU A 197 22.69 -0.57 -5.28
N GLU A 198 22.84 0.75 -5.25
CA GLU A 198 23.61 1.49 -4.25
C GLU A 198 22.84 1.74 -2.95
N LEU A 199 21.52 1.51 -2.96
CA LEU A 199 20.66 1.70 -1.80
C LEU A 199 21.07 0.80 -0.64
N LYS A 200 21.05 1.37 0.56
CA LYS A 200 21.50 0.71 1.80
C LYS A 200 20.33 0.39 2.72
N ARG A 201 19.31 1.24 2.73
CA ARG A 201 18.22 1.13 3.68
C ARG A 201 17.17 0.12 3.19
N PRO A 202 16.81 -0.89 4.01
CA PRO A 202 15.74 -1.84 3.66
C PRO A 202 14.43 -1.17 3.26
N TYR A 203 14.09 -0.06 3.91
CA TYR A 203 12.92 0.74 3.56
C TYR A 203 12.98 1.29 2.12
N THR A 204 14.08 1.97 1.77
CA THR A 204 14.26 2.57 0.45
C THR A 204 14.32 1.52 -0.64
N VAL A 205 15.01 0.39 -0.39
CA VAL A 205 15.05 -0.76 -1.30
C VAL A 205 13.64 -1.28 -1.56
N ALA A 206 12.82 -1.46 -0.52
CA ALA A 206 11.47 -2.01 -0.69
C ALA A 206 10.53 -1.07 -1.47
N ILE A 207 10.46 0.22 -1.12
CA ILE A 207 9.58 1.17 -1.80
C ILE A 207 10.01 1.42 -3.26
N ALA A 208 11.32 1.57 -3.52
CA ALA A 208 11.84 1.71 -4.88
C ALA A 208 11.64 0.42 -5.68
N GLY A 209 11.80 -0.74 -5.04
CA GLY A 209 11.59 -2.05 -5.67
C GLY A 209 10.15 -2.21 -6.14
N TYR A 210 9.18 -1.81 -5.33
CA TYR A 210 7.76 -1.80 -5.74
C TYR A 210 7.49 -0.82 -6.88
N ALA A 211 8.03 0.40 -6.82
CA ALA A 211 7.88 1.39 -7.89
C ALA A 211 8.47 0.91 -9.23
N LEU A 212 9.61 0.21 -9.19
CA LEU A 212 10.23 -0.43 -10.35
C LEU A 212 9.41 -1.64 -10.84
N ALA A 213 8.83 -2.43 -9.93
CA ALA A 213 7.97 -3.56 -10.29
C ALA A 213 6.73 -3.08 -11.05
N LEU A 214 6.04 -2.04 -10.58
CA LEU A 214 4.89 -1.43 -11.27
C LEU A 214 5.22 -0.88 -12.67
N SER A 215 6.52 -0.66 -12.94
CA SER A 215 7.02 -0.10 -14.19
C SER A 215 7.75 -1.15 -15.05
N ASP A 216 7.51 -2.44 -14.78
CA ASP A 216 8.11 -3.60 -15.47
C ASP A 216 9.65 -3.55 -15.51
N LYS A 217 10.28 -3.03 -14.45
CA LYS A 217 11.73 -2.78 -14.40
C LYS A 217 12.45 -3.47 -13.24
N LEU A 218 11.73 -4.19 -12.38
CA LEU A 218 12.33 -5.01 -11.33
C LEU A 218 12.82 -6.36 -11.92
N ASP A 219 13.91 -6.31 -12.66
CA ASP A 219 14.57 -7.47 -13.27
C ASP A 219 15.57 -8.16 -12.31
N GLU A 220 16.19 -9.26 -12.73
CA GLU A 220 17.07 -10.11 -11.91
C GLU A 220 18.07 -9.38 -10.99
N PRO A 221 18.91 -8.43 -11.44
CA PRO A 221 19.83 -7.76 -10.52
C PRO A 221 19.09 -6.97 -9.43
N PHE A 222 17.94 -6.38 -9.75
CA PHE A 222 17.16 -5.59 -8.81
C PHE A 222 16.30 -6.48 -7.90
N LEU A 223 15.74 -7.56 -8.42
CA LEU A 223 15.02 -8.56 -7.64
C LEU A 223 15.97 -9.25 -6.65
N ASN A 224 17.17 -9.64 -7.08
CA ASN A 224 18.18 -10.21 -6.19
C ASN A 224 18.61 -9.22 -5.10
N LYS A 225 18.73 -7.92 -5.41
CA LYS A 225 18.97 -6.88 -4.41
C LYS A 225 17.81 -6.77 -3.40
N LEU A 226 16.57 -6.78 -3.88
CA LEU A 226 15.37 -6.77 -3.02
C LEU A 226 15.41 -7.96 -2.05
N LEU A 227 15.51 -9.19 -2.58
CA LEU A 227 15.48 -10.44 -1.82
C LEU A 227 16.65 -10.57 -0.84
N SER A 228 17.87 -10.18 -1.24
CA SER A 228 19.05 -10.23 -0.36
C SER A 228 19.02 -9.21 0.76
N THR A 229 18.24 -8.13 0.62
CA THR A 229 18.02 -7.15 1.69
C THR A 229 17.04 -7.66 2.77
N ALA A 230 16.25 -8.70 2.46
CA ALA A 230 15.31 -9.29 3.40
C ALA A 230 16.03 -10.01 4.55
N LYS A 231 15.72 -9.63 5.78
CA LYS A 231 16.17 -10.37 6.96
C LYS A 231 15.33 -11.62 7.15
N GLU A 232 16.01 -12.75 7.37
CA GLU A 232 15.38 -14.08 7.51
C GLU A 232 14.45 -14.45 6.35
N ARG A 233 14.63 -13.80 5.17
CA ARG A 233 13.80 -13.97 3.97
C ARG A 233 12.31 -13.71 4.20
N ASN A 234 11.94 -12.92 5.21
CA ASN A 234 10.52 -12.64 5.52
C ASN A 234 10.20 -11.17 5.81
N ARG A 235 11.19 -10.30 5.98
CA ARG A 235 10.94 -8.89 6.30
C ARG A 235 12.07 -7.94 5.87
N TRP A 236 11.72 -6.69 5.64
CA TRP A 236 12.65 -5.59 5.38
C TRP A 236 12.64 -4.68 6.61
N GLU A 237 13.65 -4.82 7.47
CA GLU A 237 13.65 -4.16 8.79
C GLU A 237 14.88 -3.31 9.06
N GLU A 238 14.65 -2.15 9.67
CA GLU A 238 15.64 -1.30 10.33
C GLU A 238 15.50 -1.42 11.87
N PRO A 239 16.60 -1.45 12.64
CA PRO A 239 16.53 -1.52 14.10
C PRO A 239 15.71 -0.38 14.71
N GLY A 240 14.80 -0.71 15.63
CA GLY A 240 14.02 0.27 16.39
C GLY A 240 12.83 0.91 15.64
N GLN A 241 12.56 0.52 14.38
CA GLN A 241 11.57 1.17 13.53
C GLN A 241 10.35 0.29 13.22
N LYS A 242 9.63 -0.20 14.24
CA LYS A 242 8.56 -1.22 14.04
C LYS A 242 7.54 -0.87 12.95
N LEU A 243 7.00 0.36 12.95
CA LEU A 243 5.99 0.78 11.96
C LEU A 243 6.57 0.92 10.55
N TYR A 244 7.78 1.45 10.41
CA TYR A 244 8.42 1.59 9.10
C TYR A 244 8.83 0.23 8.53
N ASN A 245 9.14 -0.75 9.39
CA ASN A 245 9.44 -2.12 8.98
C ASN A 245 8.19 -2.82 8.44
N VAL A 246 7.01 -2.58 9.04
CA VAL A 246 5.73 -3.05 8.51
C VAL A 246 5.45 -2.42 7.15
N GLU A 247 5.63 -1.11 7.02
CA GLU A 247 5.47 -0.38 5.76
C GLU A 247 6.43 -0.90 4.67
N ALA A 248 7.72 -1.00 4.95
CA ALA A 248 8.74 -1.52 4.04
C ALA A 248 8.42 -2.95 3.60
N THR A 249 8.10 -3.83 4.56
CA THR A 249 7.78 -5.22 4.25
C THR A 249 6.50 -5.34 3.41
N SER A 250 5.55 -4.42 3.60
CA SER A 250 4.33 -4.34 2.76
C SER A 250 4.63 -3.91 1.33
N TYR A 251 5.53 -2.93 1.13
CA TYR A 251 6.02 -2.57 -0.20
C TYR A 251 6.74 -3.75 -0.89
N ALA A 252 7.61 -4.45 -0.16
CA ALA A 252 8.30 -5.62 -0.70
C ALA A 252 7.33 -6.74 -1.09
N LEU A 253 6.30 -7.02 -0.27
CA LEU A 253 5.24 -7.96 -0.61
C LEU A 253 4.53 -7.56 -1.91
N LEU A 254 4.12 -6.29 -2.04
CA LEU A 254 3.50 -5.79 -3.27
C LEU A 254 4.42 -5.92 -4.48
N ALA A 255 5.72 -5.63 -4.33
CA ALA A 255 6.70 -5.80 -5.40
C ALA A 255 6.76 -7.25 -5.89
N LEU A 256 6.82 -8.21 -4.96
CA LEU A 256 6.87 -9.65 -5.28
C LEU A 256 5.59 -10.16 -5.94
N LEU A 257 4.42 -9.66 -5.51
CA LEU A 257 3.14 -9.97 -6.14
C LEU A 257 3.09 -9.46 -7.58
N VAL A 258 3.57 -8.23 -7.84
CA VAL A 258 3.62 -7.67 -9.19
C VAL A 258 4.52 -8.49 -10.12
N VAL A 259 5.71 -8.90 -9.66
CA VAL A 259 6.60 -9.77 -10.45
C VAL A 259 6.21 -11.26 -10.42
N LYS A 260 5.11 -11.60 -9.74
CA LYS A 260 4.57 -12.97 -9.63
C LYS A 260 5.52 -13.99 -8.99
N ASP A 261 6.38 -13.55 -8.08
CA ASP A 261 7.21 -14.44 -7.26
C ASP A 261 6.41 -14.97 -6.06
N PHE A 262 5.45 -15.86 -6.34
CA PHE A 262 4.55 -16.40 -5.33
C PHE A 262 5.22 -17.38 -4.36
N ASP A 263 6.41 -17.89 -4.69
CA ASP A 263 7.16 -18.82 -3.84
C ASP A 263 7.82 -18.09 -2.65
N SER A 264 8.27 -16.85 -2.86
CA SER A 264 8.90 -16.03 -1.81
C SER A 264 7.89 -15.36 -0.86
N VAL A 265 6.63 -15.25 -1.26
CA VAL A 265 5.58 -14.48 -0.57
C VAL A 265 5.09 -15.07 0.77
N PRO A 266 4.87 -16.39 0.94
CA PRO A 266 4.21 -16.94 2.14
C PRO A 266 4.89 -16.62 3.47
N PRO A 267 6.24 -16.68 3.61
CA PRO A 267 6.92 -16.27 4.84
C PRO A 267 6.70 -14.79 5.20
N ILE A 268 6.61 -13.92 4.20
CA ILE A 268 6.44 -12.48 4.35
C ILE A 268 5.04 -12.17 4.88
N VAL A 269 4.02 -12.76 4.26
CA VAL A 269 2.61 -12.63 4.69
C VAL A 269 2.44 -13.14 6.12
N ARG A 270 3.05 -14.28 6.46
CA ARG A 270 3.04 -14.81 7.83
C ARG A 270 3.63 -13.81 8.81
N TRP A 271 4.80 -13.23 8.49
CA TRP A 271 5.44 -12.25 9.37
C TRP A 271 4.57 -11.00 9.58
N LEU A 272 3.95 -10.47 8.52
CA LEU A 272 3.03 -9.33 8.59
C LEU A 272 1.83 -9.63 9.51
N ASN A 273 1.23 -10.81 9.38
CA ASN A 273 0.14 -11.25 10.26
C ASN A 273 0.58 -11.41 11.72
N GLU A 274 1.79 -11.95 11.95
CA GLU A 274 2.36 -12.14 13.28
C GLU A 274 2.64 -10.82 14.01
N GLN A 275 2.79 -9.70 13.27
CA GLN A 275 2.92 -8.38 13.89
C GLN A 275 1.67 -7.96 14.65
N ARG A 276 0.52 -8.59 14.38
CA ARG A 276 -0.80 -8.28 14.97
C ARG A 276 -1.09 -6.78 14.96
N TYR A 277 -0.72 -6.14 13.85
CA TYR A 277 -0.87 -4.71 13.66
C TYR A 277 -2.17 -4.46 12.90
N TYR A 278 -3.17 -3.90 13.59
CA TYR A 278 -4.52 -3.68 13.06
C TYR A 278 -4.78 -2.24 12.64
N GLY A 279 -3.72 -1.46 12.41
CA GLY A 279 -3.83 -0.06 12.02
C GLY A 279 -4.30 0.89 13.13
N GLY A 280 -4.17 2.18 12.85
CA GLY A 280 -4.51 3.25 13.80
C GLY A 280 -3.40 3.56 14.81
N GLY A 281 -3.56 4.69 15.50
CA GLY A 281 -2.55 5.26 16.41
C GLY A 281 -1.65 6.31 15.74
N TYR A 282 -0.94 7.08 16.58
CA TYR A 282 -0.08 8.18 16.13
C TYR A 282 1.06 7.69 15.22
N GLY A 283 1.28 8.37 14.08
CA GLY A 283 2.37 8.07 13.15
C GLY A 283 2.22 6.77 12.35
N SER A 284 1.00 6.24 12.27
CA SER A 284 0.72 4.90 11.75
C SER A 284 0.05 4.90 10.36
N THR A 285 -0.19 6.09 9.79
CA THR A 285 -1.00 6.29 8.59
C THR A 285 -0.49 5.49 7.40
N GLN A 286 0.82 5.56 7.07
CA GLN A 286 1.37 4.77 5.96
C GLN A 286 1.39 3.28 6.28
N ALA A 287 1.82 2.87 7.47
CA ALA A 287 1.87 1.46 7.85
C ALA A 287 0.49 0.80 7.76
N THR A 288 -0.56 1.49 8.23
CA THR A 288 -1.96 1.05 8.12
C THR A 288 -2.36 0.88 6.66
N PHE A 289 -2.15 1.90 5.85
CA PHE A 289 -2.54 1.85 4.44
C PHE A 289 -1.81 0.74 3.69
N MET A 290 -0.50 0.65 3.85
CA MET A 290 0.33 -0.29 3.09
C MET A 290 0.10 -1.74 3.48
N VAL A 291 -0.05 -2.07 4.77
CA VAL A 291 -0.24 -3.46 5.19
C VAL A 291 -1.55 -4.02 4.67
N PHE A 292 -2.64 -3.26 4.75
CA PHE A 292 -3.94 -3.72 4.26
C PHE A 292 -3.99 -3.74 2.73
N GLN A 293 -3.31 -2.80 2.05
CA GLN A 293 -3.17 -2.84 0.58
C GLN A 293 -2.45 -4.13 0.15
N ALA A 294 -1.31 -4.44 0.79
CA ALA A 294 -0.51 -5.61 0.45
C ALA A 294 -1.24 -6.93 0.73
N LEU A 295 -1.95 -7.03 1.86
CA LEU A 295 -2.71 -8.22 2.21
C LEU A 295 -3.98 -8.39 1.37
N ALA A 296 -4.66 -7.31 1.01
CA ALA A 296 -5.77 -7.36 0.05
C ALA A 296 -5.29 -7.86 -1.32
N GLN A 297 -4.17 -7.33 -1.81
CA GLN A 297 -3.59 -7.73 -3.09
C GLN A 297 -3.14 -9.20 -3.05
N TYR A 298 -2.54 -9.65 -1.94
CA TYR A 298 -2.18 -11.07 -1.75
C TYR A 298 -3.40 -11.99 -1.90
N GLN A 299 -4.52 -11.66 -1.24
CA GLN A 299 -5.74 -12.47 -1.32
C GLN A 299 -6.33 -12.49 -2.73
N LYS A 300 -6.23 -11.37 -3.46
CA LYS A 300 -6.71 -11.26 -4.84
C LYS A 300 -5.85 -12.06 -5.82
N ASP A 301 -4.53 -11.99 -5.70
CA ASP A 301 -3.58 -12.57 -6.67
C ASP A 301 -3.20 -14.01 -6.37
N VAL A 302 -3.28 -14.41 -5.09
CA VAL A 302 -2.98 -15.76 -4.63
C VAL A 302 -4.29 -16.41 -4.19
N PRO A 303 -5.11 -16.91 -5.14
CA PRO A 303 -6.34 -17.59 -4.81
C PRO A 303 -6.08 -18.72 -3.81
N ASP A 304 -7.06 -18.97 -2.94
CA ASP A 304 -7.16 -20.25 -2.29
C ASP A 304 -7.10 -21.34 -3.37
N HIS A 305 -6.04 -22.15 -3.33
CA HIS A 305 -6.11 -23.45 -3.96
C HIS A 305 -7.35 -24.14 -3.39
N LYS A 306 -8.42 -24.17 -4.19
CA LYS A 306 -9.62 -25.01 -4.01
C LYS A 306 -9.26 -26.51 -3.92
N ASP A 307 -7.97 -26.85 -4.03
CA ASP A 307 -7.40 -28.18 -4.03
C ASP A 307 -6.57 -28.52 -2.77
N LEU A 308 -6.78 -27.86 -1.62
CA LEU A 308 -6.14 -28.27 -0.36
C LEU A 308 -6.90 -29.42 0.31
N ASN A 309 -6.87 -30.59 -0.34
CA ASN A 309 -7.18 -31.86 0.32
C ASN A 309 -5.93 -32.30 1.09
N LEU A 310 -5.98 -32.21 2.41
CA LEU A 310 -4.87 -32.61 3.28
C LEU A 310 -5.05 -34.05 3.75
N ASP A 311 -4.11 -34.92 3.40
CA ASP A 311 -3.96 -36.24 4.03
C ASP A 311 -2.92 -36.13 5.16
N VAL A 312 -3.41 -36.02 6.39
CA VAL A 312 -2.59 -35.96 7.59
C VAL A 312 -2.42 -37.37 8.14
N SER A 313 -1.18 -37.80 8.36
CA SER A 313 -0.88 -39.07 9.04
C SER A 313 -0.11 -38.84 10.34
N ILE A 314 -0.70 -39.24 11.46
CA ILE A 314 -0.11 -39.09 12.80
C ILE A 314 0.36 -40.47 13.26
N HIS A 315 1.68 -40.62 13.42
CA HIS A 315 2.29 -41.81 14.00
C HIS A 315 2.50 -41.60 15.50
N LEU A 316 1.75 -42.33 16.31
CA LEU A 316 1.91 -42.36 17.76
C LEU A 316 2.74 -43.59 18.13
N PRO A 317 3.80 -43.46 18.97
CA PRO A 317 4.63 -44.59 19.38
C PRO A 317 3.85 -45.72 20.08
N SER A 318 2.68 -45.40 20.63
CA SER A 318 1.76 -46.33 21.29
C SER A 318 0.83 -47.09 20.34
N ARG A 319 0.89 -46.84 19.02
CA ARG A 319 0.02 -47.48 18.01
C ARG A 319 0.84 -48.12 16.90
N SER A 320 0.47 -49.34 16.52
CA SER A 320 1.10 -50.07 15.42
C SER A 320 0.75 -49.53 14.03
N ALA A 321 -0.30 -48.72 13.90
CA ALA A 321 -0.73 -48.11 12.65
C ALA A 321 -0.92 -46.58 12.79
N PRO A 322 -0.60 -45.80 11.74
CA PRO A 322 -0.83 -44.36 11.75
C PRO A 322 -2.32 -44.02 11.78
N VAL A 323 -2.65 -42.95 12.49
CA VAL A 323 -3.97 -42.32 12.39
C VAL A 323 -3.96 -41.44 11.15
N ARG A 324 -4.82 -41.75 10.17
CA ARG A 324 -4.96 -40.94 8.96
C ARG A 324 -6.22 -40.09 9.06
N HIS A 325 -6.07 -38.80 8.82
CA HIS A 325 -7.16 -37.85 8.68
C HIS A 325 -7.11 -37.27 7.28
N ARG A 326 -8.22 -37.35 6.56
CA ARG A 326 -8.40 -36.64 5.30
C ARG A 326 -9.28 -35.44 5.57
N ILE A 327 -8.71 -34.25 5.45
CA ILE A 327 -9.43 -33.00 5.62
C ILE A 327 -9.87 -32.57 4.23
N LEU A 328 -11.18 -32.67 3.99
CA LEU A 328 -11.84 -32.26 2.76
C LEU A 328 -12.51 -30.90 2.97
N TRP A 329 -12.18 -29.93 2.13
CA TRP A 329 -12.68 -28.55 2.22
C TRP A 329 -14.21 -28.47 2.20
N GLU A 330 -14.89 -29.28 1.36
CA GLU A 330 -16.35 -29.29 1.21
C GLU A 330 -17.14 -29.65 2.48
N SER A 331 -16.47 -30.15 3.52
CA SER A 331 -17.09 -30.62 4.77
C SER A 331 -16.76 -29.76 6.00
N ALA A 332 -16.04 -28.65 5.82
CA ALA A 332 -15.64 -27.73 6.90
C ALA A 332 -16.48 -26.43 6.97
N SER A 333 -17.56 -26.33 6.20
CA SER A 333 -18.53 -25.22 6.23
C SER A 333 -19.63 -25.44 7.27
#